data_AF-A0A7Y1VRU6-F1
#
_entry.id   AF-A0A7Y1VRU6-F1
#
_cell.length_a   1.000
_cell.length_b   1.000
_cell.length_c   1.000
_cell.angle_alpha   90.00
_cell.angle_beta   90.00
_cell.angle_gamma   90.00
#
_symmetry.space_group_name_H-M   'P 1'
#
loop_
_entity.id
_entity.type
_entity.pdbx_description
1 polymer ?
#
loop_
_entity_poly.entity_id
_entity_poly.type
_entity_poly.pdbx_seq_one_letter_code
_entity_poly.pdbx_strand_id
1 'polypeptide(L)'
;NFAVAEYTEGNAWQHSWFVPHDVRALIELQGGNEAFVRKLDTLFQTESEVQGENISADITGLIGQYAHGNEPSHHIPYLYNYAGASWKTQEILRTITDSQYDDTPAGLCGNEDCGQMSAWFVFTAMGFYPVNPAEGVYVIGTPFFDKVVIDIGEGRSFTIRTRYLTQENKYIQAATLHEEPLTRSYLRHYEIMDGGELIFEMGPQPNYLHWSDAEASPPSDSDPDFQ
;
A
#
# COMPACT_ATOMS: atom_id res chain seq x y z
N ASN A 1 3.51 -21.39 31.82
CA ASN A 1 2.91 -20.04 31.97
C ASN A 1 3.08 -19.27 30.68
N PHE A 2 2.18 -19.48 29.71
CA PHE A 2 2.00 -18.60 28.56
C PHE A 2 1.05 -17.46 28.97
N ALA A 3 1.43 -16.68 29.98
CA ALA A 3 0.70 -15.47 30.36
C ALA A 3 1.06 -14.28 29.43
N VAL A 4 1.48 -14.58 28.20
CA VAL A 4 2.16 -13.69 27.26
C VAL A 4 1.26 -13.54 26.04
N ALA A 5 0.92 -12.31 25.67
CA ALA A 5 0.19 -12.02 24.44
C ALA A 5 0.92 -12.64 23.23
N GLU A 6 0.16 -13.19 22.27
CA GLU A 6 0.70 -13.87 21.08
C GLU A 6 1.21 -12.88 20.02
N TYR A 7 0.79 -11.62 20.13
CA TYR A 7 1.08 -10.53 19.20
C TYR A 7 1.72 -9.36 19.95
N THR A 8 2.65 -8.68 19.29
CA THR A 8 3.23 -7.42 19.81
C THR A 8 2.35 -6.26 19.37
N GLU A 9 1.89 -5.48 20.35
CA GLU A 9 1.17 -4.20 20.13
C GLU A 9 -0.08 -4.27 19.25
N GLY A 10 -0.61 -5.46 19.00
CA GLY A 10 -1.74 -5.67 18.10
C GLY A 10 -2.45 -6.98 18.38
N ASN A 11 -3.28 -7.42 17.43
CA ASN A 11 -3.98 -8.68 17.48
C ASN A 11 -3.95 -9.38 16.11
N ALA A 12 -4.67 -10.49 15.98
CA ALA A 12 -4.73 -11.26 14.75
C ALA A 12 -5.27 -10.47 13.54
N TRP A 13 -6.12 -9.45 13.74
CA TRP A 13 -6.60 -8.59 12.65
C TRP A 13 -5.48 -7.82 11.97
N GLN A 14 -4.45 -7.37 12.71
CA GLN A 14 -3.31 -6.67 12.12
C GLN A 14 -2.19 -7.63 11.69
N HIS A 15 -1.83 -8.60 12.55
CA HIS A 15 -0.64 -9.43 12.32
C HIS A 15 -0.82 -10.55 11.29
N SER A 16 -2.04 -11.02 11.02
CA SER A 16 -2.27 -12.14 10.08
C SER A 16 -1.91 -11.83 8.63
N TRP A 17 -1.60 -10.57 8.32
CA TRP A 17 -1.24 -10.09 6.99
C TRP A 17 0.28 -9.99 6.77
N PHE A 18 1.10 -10.23 7.79
CA PHE A 18 2.54 -9.98 7.74
C PHE A 18 3.33 -11.15 7.09
N VAL A 19 3.06 -11.38 5.81
CA VAL A 19 3.78 -12.34 4.95
C VAL A 19 4.30 -11.62 3.69
N PRO A 20 5.11 -10.55 3.84
CA PRO A 20 5.45 -9.67 2.72
C PRO A 20 6.30 -10.32 1.62
N HIS A 21 7.00 -11.42 1.92
CA HIS A 21 7.82 -12.16 0.96
C HIS A 21 7.00 -13.13 0.09
N ASP A 22 5.82 -13.56 0.55
CA ASP A 22 5.02 -14.56 -0.15
C ASP A 22 3.51 -14.32 0.02
N VAL A 23 3.07 -13.16 -0.47
CA VAL A 23 1.66 -12.76 -0.41
C VAL A 23 0.80 -13.70 -1.25
N ARG A 24 1.34 -14.24 -2.35
CA ARG A 24 0.67 -15.27 -3.16
C ARG A 24 0.28 -16.49 -2.32
N ALA A 25 1.21 -17.08 -1.57
CA ALA A 25 0.88 -18.23 -0.73
C ALA A 25 -0.16 -17.88 0.33
N LEU A 26 -0.11 -16.66 0.90
CA LEU A 26 -1.14 -16.18 1.82
C LEU A 26 -2.52 -16.09 1.15
N ILE A 27 -2.59 -15.58 -0.09
CA ILE A 27 -3.82 -15.52 -0.88
C ILE A 27 -4.39 -16.94 -1.10
N GLU A 28 -3.54 -17.90 -1.49
CA GLU A 28 -3.94 -19.29 -1.71
C GLU A 28 -4.48 -19.93 -0.42
N LEU A 29 -3.78 -19.76 0.71
CA LEU A 29 -4.23 -20.23 2.03
C LEU A 29 -5.57 -19.63 2.47
N GLN A 30 -5.86 -18.41 2.04
CA GLN A 30 -7.10 -17.70 2.36
C GLN A 30 -8.24 -17.95 1.37
N GLY A 31 -8.04 -18.83 0.38
CA GLY A 31 -9.07 -19.27 -0.55
C GLY A 31 -9.09 -18.54 -1.90
N GLY A 32 -7.95 -17.98 -2.31
CA GLY A 32 -7.76 -17.29 -3.58
C GLY A 32 -8.17 -15.81 -3.56
N ASN A 33 -7.90 -15.11 -4.67
CA ASN A 33 -7.98 -13.65 -4.78
C ASN A 33 -9.29 -13.06 -4.24
N GLU A 34 -10.45 -13.58 -4.67
CA GLU A 34 -11.73 -13.03 -4.23
C GLU A 34 -11.98 -13.19 -2.72
N ALA A 35 -11.59 -14.33 -2.14
CA ALA A 35 -11.74 -14.57 -0.71
C ALA A 35 -10.79 -13.69 0.11
N PHE A 36 -9.57 -13.53 -0.39
CA PHE A 36 -8.57 -12.62 0.18
C PHE A 36 -9.05 -11.17 0.17
N VAL A 37 -9.55 -10.68 -0.97
CA VAL A 37 -10.14 -9.33 -1.10
C VAL A 37 -11.31 -9.14 -0.13
N ARG A 38 -12.21 -10.11 0.01
CA ARG A 38 -13.32 -10.03 0.99
C ARG A 38 -12.82 -9.97 2.44
N LYS A 39 -11.73 -10.67 2.77
CA LYS A 39 -11.13 -10.60 4.11
C LYS A 39 -10.49 -9.24 4.36
N LEU A 40 -9.80 -8.66 3.38
CA LEU A 40 -9.30 -7.29 3.45
C LEU A 40 -10.46 -6.30 3.61
N ASP A 41 -11.54 -6.43 2.83
CA ASP A 41 -12.73 -5.58 2.97
C ASP A 41 -13.30 -5.67 4.39
N THR A 42 -13.34 -6.89 4.95
CA THR A 42 -13.79 -7.11 6.33
C THR A 42 -12.91 -6.39 7.34
N LEU A 43 -11.58 -6.37 7.16
CA LEU A 43 -10.66 -5.64 8.03
C LEU A 43 -11.03 -4.15 8.11
N PHE A 44 -11.26 -3.50 6.97
CA PHE A 44 -11.54 -2.06 6.91
C PHE A 44 -13.00 -1.69 7.26
N GLN A 45 -13.93 -2.64 7.24
CA GLN A 45 -15.37 -2.40 7.44
C GLN A 45 -15.92 -2.87 8.80
N THR A 46 -15.22 -3.77 9.49
CA THR A 46 -15.61 -4.25 10.83
C THR A 46 -15.62 -3.10 11.82
N GLU A 47 -16.40 -3.16 12.91
CA GLU A 47 -16.38 -2.12 13.94
C GLU A 47 -14.99 -1.95 14.56
N SER A 48 -14.60 -0.72 14.90
CA SER A 48 -13.32 -0.37 15.52
C SER A 48 -13.26 -0.65 17.03
N GLU A 49 -14.03 -1.62 17.50
CA GLU A 49 -13.96 -2.08 18.88
C GLU A 49 -12.80 -3.07 19.04
N VAL A 50 -11.85 -2.77 19.91
CA VAL A 50 -10.77 -3.69 20.29
C VAL A 50 -11.16 -4.37 21.60
N GLN A 51 -11.21 -5.70 21.58
CA GLN A 51 -11.57 -6.50 22.76
C GLN A 51 -10.34 -7.21 23.34
N GLY A 52 -10.34 -7.40 24.66
CA GLY A 52 -9.29 -8.12 25.37
C GLY A 52 -8.84 -7.41 26.65
N GLU A 53 -8.10 -8.11 27.51
CA GLU A 53 -7.62 -7.56 28.78
C GLU A 53 -6.25 -6.85 28.66
N ASN A 54 -5.54 -7.05 27.54
CA ASN A 54 -4.19 -6.52 27.28
C ASN A 54 -4.15 -5.69 25.97
N ILE A 55 -5.04 -4.71 25.84
CA ILE A 55 -5.12 -3.85 24.65
C ILE A 55 -3.92 -2.89 24.66
N SER A 56 -3.13 -2.87 23.58
CA SER A 56 -2.02 -1.92 23.45
C SER A 56 -2.54 -0.50 23.23
N ALA A 57 -1.86 0.48 23.85
CA ALA A 57 -2.12 1.90 23.62
C ALA A 57 -1.73 2.34 22.19
N ASP A 58 -0.89 1.57 21.51
CA ASP A 58 -0.42 1.87 20.15
C ASP A 58 -1.45 1.49 19.08
N ILE A 59 -2.54 0.79 19.43
CA ILE A 59 -3.65 0.54 18.50
C ILE A 59 -4.50 1.81 18.38
N THR A 60 -4.05 2.72 17.51
CA THR A 60 -4.71 3.99 17.21
C THR A 60 -4.94 4.17 15.70
N GLY A 61 -5.64 5.23 15.31
CA GLY A 61 -5.94 5.51 13.91
C GLY A 61 -6.78 4.41 13.23
N LEU A 62 -7.81 3.92 13.92
CA LEU A 62 -8.60 2.78 13.46
C LEU A 62 -9.51 3.13 12.28
N ILE A 63 -9.42 2.32 11.21
CA ILE A 63 -10.40 2.25 10.12
C ILE A 63 -10.91 0.81 10.08
N GLY A 64 -12.02 0.60 10.76
CA GLY A 64 -12.42 -0.74 11.19
C GLY A 64 -11.38 -1.35 12.12
N GLN A 65 -10.84 -2.52 11.78
CA GLN A 65 -9.78 -3.21 12.54
C GLN A 65 -8.36 -2.92 12.02
N TYR A 66 -8.23 -2.16 10.92
CA TYR A 66 -6.95 -1.61 10.48
C TYR A 66 -6.51 -0.49 11.42
N ALA A 67 -5.29 -0.57 11.97
CA ALA A 67 -4.75 0.43 12.90
C ALA A 67 -3.60 1.19 12.24
N HIS A 68 -3.85 2.41 11.74
CA HIS A 68 -2.82 3.16 11.02
C HIS A 68 -1.72 3.71 11.91
N GLY A 69 -2.01 3.94 13.20
CA GLY A 69 -1.02 4.46 14.14
C GLY A 69 0.01 3.42 14.61
N ASN A 70 0.04 2.25 13.97
CA ASN A 70 0.88 1.12 14.35
C ASN A 70 1.43 0.36 13.13
N GLU A 71 2.72 0.05 13.17
CA GLU A 71 3.51 -0.46 12.05
C GLU A 71 3.04 -1.78 11.43
N PRO A 72 2.55 -2.78 12.19
CA PRO A 72 2.10 -4.05 11.62
C PRO A 72 1.03 -3.89 10.54
N SER A 73 0.34 -2.74 10.51
CA SER A 73 -0.71 -2.46 9.53
C SER A 73 -0.21 -1.78 8.26
N HIS A 74 0.95 -1.11 8.27
CA HIS A 74 1.32 -0.13 7.24
C HIS A 74 1.33 -0.66 5.79
N HIS A 75 1.65 -1.94 5.58
CA HIS A 75 1.70 -2.56 4.25
C HIS A 75 0.35 -3.10 3.78
N ILE A 76 -0.61 -3.34 4.69
CA ILE A 76 -1.87 -4.04 4.40
C ILE A 76 -2.67 -3.45 3.23
N PRO A 77 -2.83 -2.11 3.08
CA PRO A 77 -3.61 -1.53 2.00
C PRO A 77 -3.09 -1.90 0.61
N TYR A 78 -1.79 -2.16 0.48
CA TYR A 78 -1.14 -2.52 -0.78
C TYR A 78 -1.39 -3.98 -1.17
N LEU A 79 -1.91 -4.81 -0.26
CA LEU A 79 -2.15 -6.23 -0.52
C LEU A 79 -3.30 -6.47 -1.53
N TYR A 80 -4.18 -5.49 -1.78
CA TYR A 80 -5.16 -5.63 -2.86
C TYR A 80 -4.51 -5.72 -4.24
N ASN A 81 -3.34 -5.12 -4.47
CA ASN A 81 -2.62 -5.23 -5.74
C ASN A 81 -2.24 -6.68 -6.06
N TYR A 82 -1.83 -7.45 -5.04
CA TYR A 82 -1.47 -8.87 -5.19
C TYR A 82 -2.68 -9.76 -5.52
N ALA A 83 -3.89 -9.29 -5.25
CA ALA A 83 -5.13 -10.01 -5.54
C ALA A 83 -5.87 -9.45 -6.78
N GLY A 84 -5.21 -8.62 -7.60
CA GLY A 84 -5.79 -8.04 -8.82
C GLY A 84 -6.86 -6.98 -8.56
N ALA A 85 -6.87 -6.36 -7.38
CA ALA A 85 -7.86 -5.37 -6.96
C ALA A 85 -7.25 -4.00 -6.65
N SER A 86 -6.28 -3.56 -7.46
CA SER A 86 -5.47 -2.36 -7.21
C SER A 86 -6.26 -1.07 -6.99
N TRP A 87 -7.47 -0.96 -7.57
CA TRP A 87 -8.36 0.19 -7.32
C TRP A 87 -8.81 0.30 -5.86
N LYS A 88 -8.89 -0.81 -5.12
CA LYS A 88 -9.19 -0.80 -3.67
C LYS A 88 -7.99 -0.30 -2.87
N THR A 89 -6.75 -0.60 -3.27
CA THR A 89 -5.56 0.03 -2.69
C THR A 89 -5.64 1.54 -2.87
N GLN A 90 -5.95 2.03 -4.08
CA GLN A 90 -6.07 3.46 -4.35
C GLN A 90 -7.16 4.13 -3.51
N GLU A 91 -8.31 3.48 -3.35
CA GLU A 91 -9.41 3.97 -2.51
C GLU A 91 -9.03 4.06 -1.03
N ILE A 92 -8.52 2.97 -0.46
CA ILE A 92 -8.18 2.90 0.95
C ILE A 92 -7.02 3.81 1.31
N LEU A 93 -6.00 3.94 0.44
CA LEU A 93 -4.90 4.87 0.70
C LEU A 93 -5.39 6.32 0.80
N ARG A 94 -6.36 6.74 -0.03
CA ARG A 94 -7.01 8.06 0.10
C ARG A 94 -7.71 8.19 1.44
N THR A 95 -8.50 7.19 1.83
CA THR A 95 -9.19 7.20 3.13
C THR A 95 -8.21 7.32 4.29
N ILE A 96 -7.10 6.58 4.27
CA ILE A 96 -6.07 6.64 5.30
C ILE A 96 -5.43 8.03 5.32
N THR A 97 -4.93 8.52 4.19
CA THR A 97 -4.24 9.82 4.17
C THR A 97 -5.15 10.97 4.57
N ASP A 98 -6.41 10.98 4.13
CA ASP A 98 -7.36 12.06 4.39
C ASP A 98 -7.82 12.09 5.85
N SER A 99 -7.78 10.96 6.55
CA SER A 99 -8.29 10.84 7.93
C SER A 99 -7.21 10.75 9.00
N GLN A 100 -5.97 10.40 8.64
CA GLN A 100 -4.91 10.08 9.60
C GLN A 100 -3.72 11.06 9.55
N TYR A 101 -3.70 12.00 8.59
CA TYR A 101 -2.64 13.01 8.46
C TYR A 101 -3.22 14.41 8.25
N ASP A 102 -2.71 15.40 9.01
CA ASP A 102 -2.93 16.82 8.74
C ASP A 102 -1.71 17.68 9.17
N ASP A 103 -1.77 18.99 8.89
CA ASP A 103 -0.68 19.93 9.15
C ASP A 103 -0.76 20.63 10.53
N THR A 104 -1.60 20.13 11.43
CA THR A 104 -1.75 20.65 12.78
C THR A 104 -0.80 19.96 13.77
N PRO A 105 -0.58 20.50 14.98
CA PRO A 105 0.22 19.85 16.01
C PRO A 105 -0.28 18.45 16.46
N ALA A 106 -1.52 18.08 16.12
CA ALA A 106 -2.13 16.78 16.42
C ALA A 106 -2.33 15.93 15.16
N GLY A 107 -1.69 16.30 14.04
CA GLY A 107 -1.95 15.72 12.72
C GLY A 107 -1.42 14.33 12.46
N LEU A 108 -1.07 13.56 13.50
CA LEU A 108 -0.70 12.15 13.39
C LEU A 108 -1.64 11.32 14.25
N CYS A 109 -2.09 10.19 13.70
CA CYS A 109 -3.01 9.29 14.38
C CYS A 109 -2.39 8.39 15.45
N GLY A 110 -1.06 8.39 15.58
CA GLY A 110 -0.27 7.53 16.49
C GLY A 110 1.12 8.11 16.74
N ASN A 111 2.02 7.29 17.31
CA ASN A 111 3.41 7.66 17.49
C ASN A 111 4.08 7.89 16.11
N GLU A 112 5.06 8.79 16.04
CA GLU A 112 5.75 9.11 14.78
C GLU A 112 6.79 8.04 14.40
N ASP A 113 7.29 7.34 15.43
CA ASP A 113 8.25 6.25 15.36
C ASP A 113 9.51 6.53 14.55
N CYS A 114 10.12 7.68 14.89
CA CYS A 114 11.44 8.10 14.43
C CYS A 114 11.56 8.19 12.90
N GLY A 115 10.48 8.58 12.23
CA GLY A 115 10.40 8.72 10.78
C GLY A 115 9.52 7.69 10.10
N GLN A 116 9.08 6.62 10.78
CA GLN A 116 8.32 5.54 10.14
C GLN A 116 6.97 6.03 9.59
N MET A 117 6.18 6.76 10.37
CA MET A 117 4.89 7.34 9.91
C MET A 117 5.11 8.36 8.79
N SER A 118 6.09 9.24 8.98
CA SER A 118 6.43 10.28 8.00
C SER A 118 6.89 9.69 6.67
N ALA A 119 7.75 8.67 6.71
CA ALA A 119 8.24 7.98 5.52
C ALA A 119 7.12 7.22 4.81
N TRP A 120 6.20 6.59 5.56
CA TRP A 120 5.01 5.97 4.98
C TRP A 120 4.21 6.98 4.17
N PHE A 121 3.91 8.14 4.75
CA PHE A 121 3.19 9.21 4.04
C PHE A 121 3.94 9.67 2.79
N VAL A 122 5.26 9.90 2.87
CA VAL A 122 6.07 10.33 1.73
C VAL A 122 6.00 9.31 0.59
N PHE A 123 6.22 8.02 0.85
CA PHE A 123 6.10 6.96 -0.16
C PHE A 123 4.70 6.92 -0.78
N THR A 124 3.67 6.84 0.06
CA THR A 124 2.26 6.83 -0.36
C THR A 124 1.93 8.04 -1.22
N ALA A 125 2.37 9.24 -0.83
CA ALA A 125 2.09 10.48 -1.53
C ALA A 125 2.76 10.55 -2.91
N MET A 126 3.96 9.96 -3.05
CA MET A 126 4.62 9.77 -4.35
C MET A 126 3.87 8.78 -5.24
N GLY A 127 3.15 7.83 -4.65
CA GLY A 127 2.30 6.87 -5.34
C GLY A 127 2.79 5.43 -5.33
N PHE A 128 3.75 5.06 -4.49
CA PHE A 128 4.23 3.67 -4.35
C PHE A 128 4.83 3.38 -2.97
N TYR A 129 4.93 2.11 -2.57
CA TYR A 129 5.42 1.72 -1.25
C TYR A 129 6.22 0.40 -1.26
N PRO A 130 7.33 0.28 -0.49
CA PRO A 130 8.09 -0.95 -0.38
C PRO A 130 7.45 -1.93 0.62
N VAL A 131 6.50 -2.76 0.16
CA VAL A 131 5.83 -3.79 0.98
C VAL A 131 6.84 -4.81 1.53
N ASN A 132 7.76 -5.27 0.69
CA ASN A 132 8.89 -6.10 1.07
C ASN A 132 10.20 -5.33 0.80
N PRO A 133 10.81 -4.70 1.83
CA PRO A 133 12.00 -3.87 1.64
C PRO A 133 13.22 -4.60 1.06
N ALA A 134 13.27 -5.93 1.14
CA ALA A 134 14.39 -6.73 0.65
C ALA A 134 14.29 -7.08 -0.85
N GLU A 135 13.14 -6.89 -1.48
CA GLU A 135 12.87 -7.37 -2.85
C GLU A 135 13.30 -6.39 -3.94
N GLY A 136 13.53 -5.12 -3.59
CA GLY A 136 13.76 -4.06 -4.58
C GLY A 136 12.52 -3.79 -5.45
N VAL A 137 11.33 -4.02 -4.89
CA VAL A 137 10.03 -3.80 -5.52
C VAL A 137 9.25 -2.74 -4.73
N TYR A 138 8.55 -1.86 -5.46
CA TYR A 138 7.65 -0.86 -4.90
C TYR A 138 6.25 -1.07 -5.47
N VAL A 139 5.29 -1.37 -4.61
CA VAL A 139 3.89 -1.60 -4.98
C VAL A 139 3.21 -0.27 -5.22
N ILE A 140 2.55 -0.10 -6.37
CA ILE A 140 1.90 1.16 -6.75
C ILE A 140 0.63 1.37 -5.92
N GLY A 141 0.53 2.54 -5.31
CA GLY A 141 -0.66 3.02 -4.62
C GLY A 141 -1.47 3.97 -5.49
N THR A 142 -1.59 5.23 -5.05
CA THR A 142 -2.17 6.34 -5.82
C THR A 142 -1.33 7.60 -5.61
N PRO A 143 -1.01 8.40 -6.65
CA PRO A 143 -0.23 9.63 -6.51
C PRO A 143 -1.08 10.78 -5.94
N PHE A 144 -0.47 11.63 -5.10
CA PHE A 144 -1.16 12.77 -4.47
C PHE A 144 -0.76 14.13 -5.04
N PHE A 145 0.28 14.18 -5.89
CA PHE A 145 0.79 15.41 -6.49
C PHE A 145 0.83 15.33 -8.01
N ASP A 146 0.66 16.47 -8.68
CA ASP A 146 0.75 16.57 -10.14
C ASP A 146 2.13 16.18 -10.67
N LYS A 147 3.17 16.46 -9.88
CA LYS A 147 4.56 16.17 -10.22
C LYS A 147 5.38 15.94 -8.95
N VAL A 148 6.15 14.85 -8.93
CA VAL A 148 7.22 14.59 -7.98
C VAL A 148 8.52 14.39 -8.75
N VAL A 149 9.62 14.96 -8.26
CA VAL A 149 10.96 14.73 -8.83
C VAL A 149 11.85 14.15 -7.73
N ILE A 150 12.39 12.97 -7.97
CA ILE A 150 13.34 12.30 -7.09
C ILE A 150 14.73 12.51 -7.69
N ASP A 151 15.61 13.17 -6.95
CA ASP A 151 17.04 13.19 -7.29
C ASP A 151 17.65 11.82 -6.93
N ILE A 152 18.11 11.11 -7.95
CA ILE A 152 18.70 9.76 -7.82
C ILE A 152 20.24 9.81 -7.90
N GLY A 153 20.82 11.01 -7.81
CA GLY A 153 22.25 11.24 -7.85
C GLY A 153 22.81 11.43 -9.25
N GLU A 154 24.07 11.88 -9.32
CA GLU A 154 24.83 12.05 -10.57
C GLU A 154 24.16 13.00 -11.59
N GLY A 155 23.33 13.93 -11.12
CA GLY A 155 22.57 14.86 -11.98
C GLY A 155 21.41 14.20 -12.73
N ARG A 156 21.03 12.97 -12.36
CA ARG A 156 19.88 12.25 -12.89
C ARG A 156 18.67 12.39 -11.95
N SER A 157 17.49 12.25 -12.51
CA SER A 157 16.24 12.29 -11.75
C SER A 157 15.23 11.28 -12.27
N PHE A 158 14.42 10.75 -11.36
CA PHE A 158 13.20 10.03 -11.68
C PHE A 158 12.00 10.93 -11.41
N THR A 159 11.17 11.19 -12.42
CA THR A 159 10.02 12.10 -12.30
C THR A 159 8.72 11.32 -12.38
N ILE A 160 7.84 11.52 -11.41
CA ILE A 160 6.48 11.00 -11.41
C ILE A 160 5.56 12.15 -11.82
N ARG A 161 4.64 11.91 -12.75
CA ARG A 161 3.63 12.90 -13.18
C ARG A 161 2.25 12.28 -13.22
N THR A 162 1.25 13.12 -13.02
CA THR A 162 -0.14 12.73 -13.24
C THR A 162 -0.78 13.59 -14.31
N ARG A 163 -1.66 12.99 -15.11
CA ARG A 163 -2.59 13.68 -16.00
C ARG A 163 -3.97 13.62 -15.38
N TYR A 164 -4.65 14.77 -15.38
CA TYR A 164 -6.04 14.91 -14.91
C TYR A 164 -6.25 14.62 -13.42
N LEU A 165 -5.22 14.64 -12.58
CA LEU A 165 -5.39 14.48 -11.14
C LEU A 165 -6.25 15.63 -10.58
N THR A 166 -7.32 15.26 -9.87
CA THR A 166 -8.18 16.19 -9.13
C THR A 166 -8.72 15.46 -7.90
N GLN A 167 -9.45 16.15 -7.02
CA GLN A 167 -10.15 15.49 -5.91
C GLN A 167 -11.16 14.43 -6.41
N GLU A 168 -11.75 14.65 -7.58
CA GLU A 168 -12.68 13.69 -8.21
C GLU A 168 -11.90 12.57 -8.91
N ASN A 169 -10.86 12.92 -9.67
CA ASN A 169 -10.05 11.99 -10.45
C ASN A 169 -8.94 11.36 -9.61
N LYS A 170 -9.32 10.39 -8.77
CA LYS A 170 -8.41 9.73 -7.82
C LYS A 170 -7.94 8.33 -8.23
N TYR A 171 -8.48 7.77 -9.31
CA TYR A 171 -8.17 6.41 -9.76
C TYR A 171 -7.27 6.39 -10.99
N ILE A 172 -6.23 5.56 -10.97
CA ILE A 172 -5.33 5.34 -12.10
C ILE A 172 -6.10 4.57 -13.19
N GLN A 173 -6.14 5.14 -14.38
CA GLN A 173 -6.76 4.55 -15.58
C GLN A 173 -5.73 3.88 -16.48
N ALA A 174 -4.53 4.45 -16.54
CA ALA A 174 -3.38 3.96 -17.28
C ALA A 174 -2.09 4.50 -16.65
N ALA A 175 -0.98 3.83 -16.92
CA ALA A 175 0.35 4.29 -16.55
C ALA A 175 1.36 4.00 -17.66
N THR A 176 2.36 4.87 -17.81
CA THR A 176 3.52 4.63 -18.67
C THR A 176 4.82 4.83 -17.89
N LEU A 177 5.82 3.99 -18.16
CA LEU A 177 7.16 4.07 -17.62
C LEU A 177 8.13 4.15 -18.80
N HIS A 178 8.90 5.24 -18.88
CA HIS A 178 9.78 5.53 -20.01
C HIS A 178 9.07 5.45 -21.37
N GLU A 179 7.88 6.07 -21.46
CA GLU A 179 7.01 6.10 -22.65
C GLU A 179 6.32 4.77 -23.01
N GLU A 180 6.70 3.66 -22.37
CA GLU A 180 6.09 2.35 -22.58
C GLU A 180 4.91 2.11 -21.62
N PRO A 181 3.83 1.42 -22.05
CA PRO A 181 2.74 1.05 -21.17
C PRO A 181 3.23 0.22 -19.97
N LEU A 182 2.95 0.69 -18.75
CA LEU A 182 3.21 -0.06 -17.54
C LEU A 182 2.04 -0.99 -17.25
N THR A 183 2.18 -2.26 -17.58
CA THR A 183 1.12 -3.28 -17.48
C THR A 183 1.07 -4.00 -16.13
N ARG A 184 1.85 -3.54 -15.15
CA ARG A 184 1.95 -4.12 -13.81
C ARG A 184 1.81 -3.07 -12.71
N SER A 185 1.32 -3.49 -11.56
CA SER A 185 1.01 -2.64 -10.39
C SER A 185 2.19 -2.40 -9.45
N TYR A 186 3.42 -2.48 -9.96
CA TYR A 186 4.65 -2.30 -9.19
C TYR A 186 5.79 -1.76 -10.05
N LEU A 187 6.79 -1.16 -9.39
CA LEU A 187 8.06 -0.71 -9.96
C LEU A 187 9.21 -1.56 -9.39
N ARG A 188 10.28 -1.72 -10.15
CA ARG A 188 11.54 -2.29 -9.65
C ARG A 188 12.52 -1.17 -9.36
N HIS A 189 13.37 -1.37 -8.36
CA HIS A 189 14.33 -0.37 -7.91
C HIS A 189 15.26 0.11 -9.03
N TYR A 190 15.73 -0.80 -9.89
CA TYR A 190 16.59 -0.41 -11.01
C TYR A 190 15.89 0.54 -11.99
N GLU A 191 14.58 0.42 -12.19
CA GLU A 191 13.82 1.30 -13.09
C GLU A 191 13.72 2.72 -12.55
N ILE A 192 13.66 2.87 -11.22
CA ILE A 192 13.73 4.18 -10.57
C ILE A 192 15.16 4.73 -10.72
N MET A 193 16.18 3.91 -10.51
CA MET A 193 17.59 4.30 -10.58
C MET A 193 18.11 4.55 -12.01
N ASP A 194 17.40 4.09 -13.03
CA ASP A 194 17.65 4.45 -14.43
C ASP A 194 17.19 5.89 -14.76
N GLY A 195 16.38 6.50 -13.89
CA GLY A 195 15.84 7.85 -14.06
C GLY A 195 14.68 7.90 -15.04
N GLY A 196 14.42 9.04 -15.68
CA GLY A 196 13.32 9.16 -16.64
C GLY A 196 11.97 9.46 -15.97
N GLU A 197 10.85 9.06 -16.61
CA GLU A 197 9.51 9.44 -16.17
C GLU A 197 8.54 8.24 -16.01
N LEU A 198 7.72 8.33 -14.96
CA LEU A 198 6.51 7.55 -14.73
C LEU A 198 5.31 8.50 -14.84
N ILE A 199 4.35 8.20 -15.70
CA ILE A 199 3.18 9.04 -15.94
C ILE A 199 1.92 8.24 -15.63
N PHE A 200 1.08 8.73 -14.73
CA PHE A 200 -0.25 8.20 -14.45
C PHE A 200 -1.32 9.03 -15.16
N GLU A 201 -2.31 8.37 -15.76
CA GLU A 201 -3.54 9.01 -16.21
C GLU A 201 -4.66 8.75 -15.21
N MET A 202 -5.23 9.81 -14.63
CA MET A 202 -6.21 9.71 -13.55
C MET A 202 -7.65 9.84 -14.08
N GLY A 203 -8.60 9.23 -13.38
CA GLY A 203 -10.02 9.27 -13.70
C GLY A 203 -10.92 9.14 -12.46
N PRO A 204 -12.22 9.46 -12.60
CA PRO A 204 -13.12 9.60 -11.46
C PRO A 204 -13.68 8.28 -10.94
N GLN A 205 -13.58 7.20 -11.72
CA GLN A 205 -14.13 5.89 -11.40
C GLN A 205 -13.03 4.83 -11.37
N PRO A 206 -13.18 3.77 -10.55
CA PRO A 206 -12.27 2.64 -10.58
C PRO A 206 -12.15 2.04 -11.99
N ASN A 207 -10.92 1.79 -12.44
CA ASN A 207 -10.69 0.95 -13.61
C ASN A 207 -10.49 -0.50 -13.16
N TYR A 208 -11.58 -1.28 -13.13
CA TYR A 208 -11.58 -2.67 -12.66
C TYR A 208 -10.74 -3.64 -13.49
N LEU A 209 -10.31 -3.23 -14.70
CA LEU A 209 -9.50 -4.05 -15.60
C LEU A 209 -8.02 -3.66 -15.57
N HIS A 210 -7.67 -2.48 -15.04
CA HIS A 210 -6.27 -2.06 -15.01
C HIS A 210 -5.54 -2.81 -13.89
N TRP A 211 -4.53 -3.59 -14.28
CA TRP A 211 -3.74 -4.44 -13.39
C TRP A 211 -4.57 -5.47 -12.60
N SER A 212 -5.63 -6.01 -13.19
CA SER A 212 -6.43 -7.08 -12.58
C SER A 212 -5.90 -8.49 -12.89
N ASP A 213 -5.06 -8.63 -13.92
CA ASP A 213 -4.48 -9.91 -14.33
C ASP A 213 -3.38 -10.37 -13.36
N ALA A 214 -3.17 -11.68 -13.25
CA ALA A 214 -2.20 -12.25 -12.31
C ALA A 214 -0.78 -11.74 -12.57
N GLU A 215 -0.40 -11.60 -13.83
CA GLU A 215 0.89 -11.13 -14.32
C GLU A 215 1.16 -9.65 -14.00
N ALA A 216 0.12 -8.89 -13.65
CA ALA A 216 0.23 -7.51 -13.22
C ALA A 216 0.50 -7.37 -11.71
N SER A 217 0.39 -8.46 -10.95
CA SER A 217 0.58 -8.48 -9.50
C SER A 217 2.06 -8.32 -9.13
N PRO A 218 2.38 -7.73 -7.96
CA PRO A 218 3.76 -7.73 -7.48
C PRO A 218 4.24 -9.17 -7.20
N PRO A 219 5.55 -9.44 -7.37
CA PRO A 219 6.11 -10.77 -7.21
C PRO A 219 5.95 -11.32 -5.77
N SER A 220 5.98 -12.64 -5.67
CA SER A 220 6.02 -13.41 -4.41
C SER A 220 6.91 -14.64 -4.58
N ASP A 221 7.51 -15.14 -3.50
CA ASP A 221 8.41 -16.30 -3.54
C ASP A 221 7.77 -17.57 -4.16
N SER A 222 6.45 -17.75 -4.01
CA SER A 222 5.71 -18.88 -4.60
C SER A 222 5.29 -18.68 -6.07
N ASP A 223 5.70 -17.59 -6.74
CA ASP A 223 5.40 -17.40 -8.16
C ASP A 223 6.14 -18.42 -9.05
N PRO A 224 5.50 -18.94 -10.12
CA PRO A 224 6.10 -19.96 -10.99
C PRO A 224 7.44 -19.56 -11.62
N ASP A 225 7.63 -18.27 -11.89
CA ASP A 225 8.82 -17.73 -12.55
C ASP A 225 9.93 -17.34 -11.55
N PHE A 226 9.69 -17.51 -10.25
CA PHE A 226 10.62 -17.16 -9.17
C PHE A 226 11.43 -18.36 -8.63
N GLN A 227 11.18 -19.58 -9.16
CA GLN A 227 11.88 -20.83 -8.81
C GLN A 227 13.00 -21.22 -9.78
#